data_AF-A0A2S7WHP9-F1
#
_entry.id   AF-A0A2S7WHP9-F1
#
_cell.length_a   1.000
_cell.length_b   1.000
_cell.length_c   1.000
_cell.angle_alpha   90.00
_cell.angle_beta   90.00
_cell.angle_gamma   90.00
#
_symmetry.space_group_name_H-M   'P 1'
#
loop_
_entity.id
_entity.type
_entity.pdbx_description
1 polymer ?
#
loop_
_entity_poly.entity_id
_entity_poly.type
_entity_poly.pdbx_seq_one_letter_code
_entity_poly.pdbx_strand_id
1 'polypeptide(L)'
;MKKEIIQTLAENFEDHSQTTENGIEFWFARDLQQLLGYSEWRNFQNVIKRAKNIIIHKHINGKIIKCSKKVKLGSNAERKIIDYKIDENALIIIKEISSSFKLNNFFSIRNETVVLQLVQKYCHEKKILFEHQFNLDKYYYDCMINNKILLEFDEPHHKISPRQKLIDKDKNLISKINGFLTFRVNLEMDIIDIILFLEKNV
;
A
#
# COMPACT_ATOMS: atom_id res chain seq x y z
N MET A 1 -19.03 20.95 13.32
CA MET A 1 -18.65 19.52 13.41
C MET A 1 -17.55 19.07 12.44
N LYS A 2 -17.72 19.03 11.11
CA LYS A 2 -16.60 18.61 10.21
C LYS A 2 -15.38 19.55 10.23
N LYS A 3 -15.59 20.88 10.29
CA LYS A 3 -14.50 21.86 10.40
C LYS A 3 -13.77 21.80 11.75
N GLU A 4 -14.50 21.66 12.85
CA GLU A 4 -13.93 21.63 14.22
C GLU A 4 -13.06 20.39 14.48
N ILE A 5 -13.44 19.22 13.95
CA ILE A 5 -12.62 17.99 14.05
C ILE A 5 -11.33 18.09 13.22
N ILE A 6 -11.40 18.74 12.05
CA ILE A 6 -10.22 18.98 11.21
C ILE A 6 -9.28 19.98 11.90
N GLN A 7 -9.82 21.01 12.57
CA GLN A 7 -9.05 22.03 13.27
C GLN A 7 -8.34 21.46 14.51
N THR A 8 -9.03 20.69 15.34
CA THR A 8 -8.43 20.02 16.52
C THR A 8 -7.44 18.91 16.18
N LEU A 9 -7.58 18.24 15.03
CA LEU A 9 -6.56 17.31 14.54
C LEU A 9 -5.33 18.05 14.01
N ALA A 10 -5.50 19.19 13.32
CA ALA A 10 -4.40 19.99 12.79
C ALA A 10 -3.51 20.57 13.91
N GLU A 11 -4.12 21.10 14.97
CA GLU A 11 -3.43 21.59 16.17
C GLU A 11 -2.51 20.51 16.77
N ASN A 12 -2.91 19.23 16.76
CA ASN A 12 -2.10 18.14 17.30
C ASN A 12 -0.92 17.68 16.41
N PHE A 13 -0.89 17.97 15.11
CA PHE A 13 0.25 17.55 14.28
C PHE A 13 1.37 18.57 14.33
N GLU A 14 1.05 19.86 14.16
CA GLU A 14 2.04 20.94 14.16
C GLU A 14 2.81 20.98 15.48
N ASP A 15 2.15 20.77 16.62
CA ASP A 15 2.78 20.71 17.94
C ASP A 15 3.80 19.55 18.11
N HIS A 16 3.69 18.52 17.27
CA HIS A 16 4.60 17.37 17.27
C HIS A 16 5.66 17.44 16.16
N SER A 17 5.68 18.54 15.39
CA SER A 17 6.75 18.78 14.44
C SER A 17 8.06 19.10 15.17
N GLN A 18 9.16 18.88 14.46
CA GLN A 18 10.51 19.08 14.94
C GLN A 18 11.30 19.72 13.82
N THR A 19 12.27 20.54 14.16
CA THR A 19 13.10 21.22 13.16
C THR A 19 14.52 20.65 13.21
N THR A 20 15.07 20.34 12.05
CA THR A 20 16.49 20.00 11.94
C THR A 20 17.36 21.23 12.19
N GLU A 21 18.66 21.03 12.42
CA GLU A 21 19.63 22.13 12.55
C GLU A 21 19.61 23.10 11.35
N ASN A 22 19.20 22.62 10.17
CA ASN A 22 19.11 23.39 8.94
C ASN A 22 17.73 24.03 8.71
N GLY A 23 16.86 24.06 9.72
CA GLY A 23 15.53 24.69 9.61
C GLY A 23 14.47 23.84 8.90
N ILE A 24 14.77 22.59 8.52
CA ILE A 24 13.80 21.71 7.85
C ILE A 24 12.90 21.06 8.88
N GLU A 25 11.59 21.26 8.73
CA GLU A 25 10.55 20.65 9.56
C GLU A 25 10.35 19.15 9.25
N PHE A 26 10.11 18.36 10.30
CA PHE A 26 9.83 16.94 10.19
C PHE A 26 9.05 16.42 11.40
N TRP A 27 8.44 15.24 11.24
CA TRP A 27 7.76 14.50 12.29
C TRP A 27 8.44 13.15 12.54
N PHE A 28 8.42 12.69 13.79
CA PHE A 28 8.78 11.31 14.10
C PHE A 28 7.59 10.38 13.85
N ALA A 29 7.85 9.27 13.17
CA ALA A 29 6.81 8.29 12.87
C ALA A 29 6.17 7.68 14.12
N ARG A 30 6.91 7.52 15.24
CA ARG A 30 6.29 7.08 16.51
C ARG A 30 5.25 8.05 17.06
N ASP A 31 5.42 9.34 16.84
CA ASP A 31 4.47 10.33 17.33
C ASP A 31 3.24 10.35 16.41
N LEU A 32 3.47 10.31 15.10
CA LEU A 32 2.40 10.18 14.11
C LEU A 32 1.56 8.91 14.31
N GLN A 33 2.18 7.79 14.71
CA GLN A 33 1.45 6.56 15.06
C GLN A 33 0.35 6.85 16.09
N GLN A 34 0.69 7.56 17.17
CA GLN A 34 -0.22 7.87 18.26
C GLN A 34 -1.29 8.88 17.81
N LEU A 35 -0.88 9.94 17.13
CA LEU A 35 -1.79 10.96 16.59
C LEU A 35 -2.80 10.38 15.59
N LEU A 36 -2.37 9.40 14.80
CA LEU A 36 -3.22 8.70 13.84
C LEU A 36 -3.96 7.51 14.47
N GLY A 37 -3.82 7.25 15.77
CA GLY A 37 -4.62 6.25 16.49
C GLY A 37 -4.26 4.79 16.19
N TYR A 38 -3.02 4.50 15.77
CA TYR A 38 -2.54 3.14 15.59
C TYR A 38 -2.00 2.59 16.93
N SER A 39 -2.66 1.57 17.48
CA SER A 39 -2.24 0.93 18.73
C SER A 39 -0.91 0.18 18.58
N GLU A 40 -0.72 -0.53 17.48
CA GLU A 40 0.46 -1.37 17.23
C GLU A 40 1.40 -0.76 16.19
N TRP A 41 2.70 -0.68 16.54
CA TRP A 41 3.73 -0.16 15.65
C TRP A 41 3.81 -0.93 14.33
N ARG A 42 3.63 -2.26 14.34
CA ARG A 42 3.67 -3.10 13.13
C ARG A 42 2.65 -2.62 12.07
N ASN A 43 1.46 -2.20 12.50
CA ASN A 43 0.42 -1.71 11.60
C ASN A 43 0.80 -0.36 11.01
N PHE A 44 1.36 0.53 11.82
CA PHE A 44 1.84 1.83 11.32
C PHE A 44 3.09 1.70 10.44
N GLN A 45 3.96 0.72 10.68
CA GLN A 45 5.07 0.41 9.77
C GLN A 45 4.59 0.08 8.35
N ASN A 46 3.46 -0.61 8.22
CA ASN A 46 2.88 -0.90 6.92
C ASN A 46 2.43 0.39 6.21
N VAL A 47 1.85 1.34 6.95
CA VAL A 47 1.48 2.67 6.42
C VAL A 47 2.73 3.42 5.93
N ILE A 48 3.79 3.44 6.73
CA ILE A 48 5.07 4.08 6.35
C ILE A 48 5.64 3.42 5.09
N LYS A 49 5.62 2.09 5.00
CA LYS A 49 6.11 1.35 3.84
C LYS A 49 5.30 1.70 2.58
N ARG A 50 3.97 1.75 2.69
CA ARG A 50 3.08 2.15 1.59
C ARG A 50 3.33 3.59 1.17
N ALA A 51 3.44 4.53 2.12
CA ALA A 51 3.76 5.93 1.82
C ALA A 51 5.09 6.07 1.08
N LYS A 52 6.15 5.35 1.50
CA LYS A 52 7.43 5.30 0.77
C LYS A 52 7.26 4.82 -0.66
N ASN A 53 6.49 3.75 -0.86
CA ASN A 53 6.27 3.22 -2.20
C ASN A 53 5.53 4.24 -3.07
N ILE A 54 4.47 4.88 -2.57
CA ILE A 54 3.73 5.92 -3.31
C ILE A 54 4.65 7.08 -3.69
N ILE A 55 5.45 7.59 -2.75
CA ILE A 55 6.42 8.67 -2.97
C ILE A 55 7.36 8.30 -4.13
N ILE A 56 7.93 7.10 -4.09
CA ILE A 56 8.89 6.63 -5.10
C ILE A 56 8.22 6.46 -6.47
N HIS A 57 7.08 5.78 -6.54
CA HIS A 57 6.45 5.42 -7.82
C HIS A 57 5.76 6.63 -8.47
N LYS A 58 5.18 7.53 -7.68
CA LYS A 58 4.51 8.74 -8.20
C LYS A 58 5.44 9.95 -8.31
N HIS A 59 6.74 9.78 -8.05
CA HIS A 59 7.74 10.85 -8.07
C HIS A 59 7.32 12.08 -7.25
N ILE A 60 6.70 11.85 -6.09
CA ILE A 60 6.26 12.94 -5.20
C ILE A 60 7.46 13.40 -4.37
N ASN A 61 7.60 14.71 -4.17
CA ASN A 61 8.66 15.30 -3.35
C ASN A 61 8.42 15.09 -1.84
N GLY A 62 8.36 13.85 -1.37
CA GLY A 62 8.26 13.49 0.06
C GLY A 62 9.48 12.69 0.53
N LYS A 63 9.86 12.85 1.80
CA LYS A 63 11.02 12.20 2.41
C LYS A 63 10.62 11.46 3.68
N ILE A 64 10.96 10.17 3.72
CA ILE A 64 10.83 9.32 4.90
C ILE A 64 12.18 8.67 5.19
N ILE A 65 12.93 9.26 6.11
CA ILE A 65 14.32 8.89 6.41
C ILE A 65 14.34 8.02 7.67
N LYS A 66 14.94 6.83 7.58
CA LYS A 66 15.11 5.95 8.76
C LYS A 66 16.06 6.61 9.76
N CYS A 67 15.68 6.62 11.02
CA CYS A 67 16.49 7.14 12.11
C CYS A 67 16.37 6.24 13.35
N SER A 68 16.98 6.67 14.46
CA SER A 68 16.77 6.06 15.77
C SER A 68 16.22 7.10 16.75
N LYS A 69 15.15 6.76 17.46
CA LYS A 69 14.60 7.59 18.55
C LYS A 69 14.99 6.97 19.88
N LYS A 70 15.42 7.80 20.83
CA LYS A 70 15.65 7.37 22.22
C LYS A 70 14.30 7.36 22.94
N VAL A 71 14.00 6.27 23.63
CA VAL A 71 12.83 6.15 24.50
C VAL A 71 13.26 5.78 25.91
N LYS A 72 12.62 6.39 26.90
CA LYS A 72 12.82 6.03 28.31
C LYS A 72 12.12 4.71 28.61
N LEU A 73 12.83 3.81 29.27
CA LEU A 73 12.29 2.61 29.91
C LEU A 73 12.00 2.92 31.37
N GLY A 74 11.21 2.06 32.03
CA GLY A 74 11.12 2.07 33.49
C GLY A 74 12.54 1.94 34.08
N SER A 75 12.87 2.77 35.06
CA SER A 75 14.20 2.88 35.72
C SER A 75 15.22 3.86 35.08
N ASN A 76 14.80 4.92 34.38
CA ASN A 76 15.68 5.91 33.73
C ASN A 76 16.62 5.35 32.64
N ALA A 77 16.52 4.07 32.30
CA ALA A 77 17.29 3.48 31.21
C ALA A 77 16.77 3.98 29.85
N GLU A 78 17.66 4.36 28.93
CA GLU A 78 17.29 4.75 27.58
C GLU A 78 17.53 3.61 26.58
N ARG A 79 16.58 3.37 25.69
CA ARG A 79 16.75 2.46 24.55
C ARG A 79 16.64 3.23 23.24
N LYS A 80 17.56 2.97 22.31
CA LYS A 80 17.41 3.41 20.92
C LYS A 80 16.50 2.42 20.19
N ILE A 81 15.38 2.93 19.66
CA ILE A 81 14.46 2.17 18.80
C ILE A 81 14.51 2.71 17.38
N ILE A 82 14.21 1.87 16.40
CA ILE A 82 14.09 2.28 15.00
C ILE A 82 12.88 3.19 14.85
N ASP A 83 13.07 4.34 14.20
CA ASP A 83 12.03 5.30 13.87
C ASP A 83 12.26 5.90 12.48
N TYR A 84 11.41 6.86 12.09
CA TYR A 84 11.55 7.59 10.83
C TYR A 84 11.29 9.09 11.03
N LYS A 85 12.08 9.92 10.33
CA LYS A 85 11.77 11.34 10.12
C LYS A 85 10.96 11.47 8.84
N ILE A 86 9.83 12.16 8.92
CA ILE A 86 8.83 12.33 7.87
C ILE A 86 8.70 13.83 7.60
N ASP A 87 8.89 14.26 6.36
CA ASP A 87 8.63 15.66 5.98
C ASP A 87 7.13 15.92 5.75
N GLU A 88 6.76 17.19 5.53
CA GLU A 88 5.39 17.63 5.34
C GLU A 88 4.67 16.88 4.20
N ASN A 89 5.34 16.76 3.04
CA ASN A 89 4.77 16.07 1.88
C ASN A 89 4.52 14.58 2.14
N ALA A 90 5.45 13.91 2.83
CA ALA A 90 5.24 12.52 3.24
C ALA A 90 4.16 12.38 4.33
N LEU A 91 4.00 13.37 5.21
CA LEU A 91 2.94 13.39 6.22
C LEU A 91 1.55 13.44 5.57
N ILE A 92 1.36 14.24 4.52
CA ILE A 92 0.09 14.31 3.77
C ILE A 92 -0.30 12.93 3.25
N ILE A 93 0.63 12.23 2.59
CA ILE A 93 0.41 10.88 2.06
C ILE A 93 0.08 9.89 3.19
N ILE A 94 0.79 9.96 4.32
CA ILE A 94 0.52 9.10 5.47
C ILE A 94 -0.88 9.37 6.06
N LYS A 95 -1.31 10.63 6.11
CA LYS A 95 -2.67 11.01 6.55
C LYS A 95 -3.74 10.44 5.60
N GLU A 96 -3.54 10.51 4.29
CA GLU A 96 -4.46 9.95 3.28
C GLU A 96 -4.58 8.42 3.35
N ILE A 97 -3.45 7.71 3.47
CA ILE A 97 -3.46 6.26 3.64
C ILE A 97 -4.13 5.89 4.97
N SER A 98 -3.87 6.67 6.03
CA SER A 98 -4.42 6.40 7.36
C SER A 98 -5.89 6.72 7.49
N SER A 99 -6.40 7.74 6.82
CA SER A 99 -7.83 8.02 6.76
C SER A 99 -8.56 6.90 6.00
N SER A 100 -7.97 6.45 4.89
CA SER A 100 -8.44 5.27 4.16
C SER A 100 -8.41 4.02 5.04
N PHE A 101 -7.38 3.82 5.86
CA PHE A 101 -7.31 2.71 6.82
C PHE A 101 -8.38 2.80 7.91
N LYS A 102 -8.59 3.99 8.51
CA LYS A 102 -9.67 4.19 9.50
C LYS A 102 -11.06 3.98 8.90
N LEU A 103 -11.24 4.33 7.63
CA LEU A 103 -12.44 4.01 6.86
C LEU A 103 -12.52 2.51 6.51
N ASN A 104 -11.37 1.87 6.26
CA ASN A 104 -11.25 0.45 5.89
C ASN A 104 -11.15 -0.51 7.09
N ASN A 105 -11.13 -0.01 8.33
CA ASN A 105 -11.43 -0.82 9.52
C ASN A 105 -12.83 -1.47 9.43
N PHE A 106 -13.63 -1.12 8.42
CA PHE A 106 -14.89 -1.80 8.11
C PHE A 106 -14.84 -2.89 7.05
N PHE A 107 -13.86 -2.95 6.14
CA PHE A 107 -13.80 -4.05 5.18
C PHE A 107 -12.36 -4.29 4.73
N SER A 108 -11.74 -5.37 5.24
CA SER A 108 -10.81 -6.12 4.40
C SER A 108 -11.52 -6.36 3.07
N ILE A 109 -10.92 -5.96 1.94
CA ILE A 109 -11.49 -6.20 0.62
C ILE A 109 -11.36 -7.71 0.35
N ARG A 110 -12.21 -8.51 0.99
CA ARG A 110 -12.32 -9.98 0.84
C ARG A 110 -13.26 -10.33 -0.31
N ASN A 111 -13.30 -9.49 -1.34
CA ASN A 111 -14.18 -9.69 -2.47
C ASN A 111 -13.42 -9.34 -3.75
N GLU A 112 -13.14 -10.37 -4.54
CA GLU A 112 -12.45 -10.29 -5.83
C GLU A 112 -13.13 -9.29 -6.75
N THR A 113 -14.48 -9.26 -6.75
CA THR A 113 -15.26 -8.31 -7.54
C THR A 113 -14.94 -6.86 -7.18
N VAL A 114 -14.77 -6.56 -5.89
CA VAL A 114 -14.44 -5.20 -5.44
C VAL A 114 -13.02 -4.83 -5.87
N VAL A 115 -12.06 -5.75 -5.73
CA VAL A 115 -10.69 -5.51 -6.21
C VAL A 115 -10.68 -5.28 -7.72
N LEU A 116 -11.38 -6.13 -8.50
CA LEU A 116 -11.49 -6.00 -9.96
C LEU A 116 -12.10 -4.66 -10.35
N GLN A 117 -13.19 -4.24 -9.70
CA GLN A 117 -13.83 -2.95 -9.97
C GLN A 117 -12.88 -1.77 -9.69
N LEU A 118 -12.11 -1.84 -8.60
CA LEU A 118 -11.13 -0.80 -8.26
C LEU A 118 -9.97 -0.75 -9.26
N VAL A 119 -9.45 -1.92 -9.67
CA VAL A 119 -8.42 -2.01 -10.72
C VAL A 119 -8.95 -1.50 -12.06
N GLN A 120 -10.16 -1.92 -12.46
CA GLN A 120 -10.80 -1.45 -13.68
C GLN A 120 -10.98 0.06 -13.67
N LYS A 121 -11.47 0.62 -12.56
CA LYS A 121 -11.62 2.07 -12.39
C LYS A 121 -10.27 2.79 -12.53
N TYR A 122 -9.24 2.29 -11.85
CA TYR A 122 -7.89 2.82 -11.96
C TYR A 122 -7.38 2.82 -13.41
N CYS A 123 -7.51 1.69 -14.11
CA CYS A 123 -7.11 1.56 -15.51
C CYS A 123 -7.87 2.56 -16.40
N HIS A 124 -9.19 2.70 -16.19
CA HIS A 124 -10.02 3.65 -16.93
C HIS A 124 -9.55 5.10 -16.73
N GLU A 125 -9.35 5.53 -15.48
CA GLU A 125 -8.87 6.89 -15.15
C GLU A 125 -7.50 7.19 -15.76
N LYS A 126 -6.64 6.16 -15.86
CA LYS A 126 -5.29 6.27 -16.44
C LYS A 126 -5.24 6.00 -17.94
N LYS A 127 -6.37 5.74 -18.59
CA LYS A 127 -6.45 5.35 -20.01
C LYS A 127 -5.58 4.12 -20.35
N ILE A 128 -5.47 3.20 -19.41
CA ILE A 128 -4.80 1.91 -19.55
C ILE A 128 -5.83 0.91 -20.08
N LEU A 129 -5.45 0.11 -21.08
CA LEU A 129 -6.32 -0.95 -21.61
C LEU A 129 -6.59 -1.99 -20.52
N PHE A 130 -7.87 -2.33 -20.33
CA PHE A 130 -8.32 -3.32 -19.37
C PHE A 130 -9.35 -4.24 -20.04
N GLU A 131 -9.14 -5.54 -19.93
CA GLU A 131 -10.07 -6.55 -20.44
C GLU A 131 -10.37 -7.58 -19.34
N HIS A 132 -11.64 -7.72 -19.00
CA HIS A 132 -12.11 -8.69 -18.00
C HIS A 132 -12.25 -10.08 -18.62
N GLN A 133 -11.96 -11.14 -17.85
CA GLN A 133 -12.04 -12.53 -18.32
C GLN A 133 -11.28 -12.75 -19.64
N PHE A 134 -10.02 -12.32 -19.65
CA PHE A 134 -9.18 -12.43 -20.84
C PHE A 134 -8.87 -13.88 -21.15
N ASN A 135 -9.18 -14.30 -22.37
CA ASN A 135 -8.82 -15.62 -22.87
C ASN A 135 -7.43 -15.58 -23.49
N LEU A 136 -6.56 -16.49 -23.06
CA LEU A 136 -5.27 -16.74 -23.69
C LEU A 136 -5.07 -18.24 -23.86
N ASP A 137 -5.01 -18.67 -25.12
CA ASP A 137 -4.99 -20.07 -25.54
C ASP A 137 -6.15 -20.86 -24.90
N LYS A 138 -5.84 -21.78 -23.97
CA LYS A 138 -6.81 -22.67 -23.32
C LYS A 138 -7.25 -22.19 -21.94
N TYR A 139 -6.80 -21.02 -21.50
CA TYR A 139 -7.05 -20.53 -20.15
C TYR A 139 -7.68 -19.14 -20.14
N TYR A 140 -8.50 -18.92 -19.11
CA TYR A 140 -9.01 -17.60 -18.76
C TYR A 140 -8.24 -17.05 -17.55
N TYR A 141 -7.94 -15.76 -17.63
CA TYR A 141 -7.37 -14.94 -16.58
C TYR A 141 -8.43 -13.92 -16.14
N ASP A 142 -8.41 -13.51 -14.87
CA ASP A 142 -9.47 -12.64 -14.32
C ASP A 142 -9.51 -11.29 -15.03
N CYS A 143 -8.33 -10.73 -15.34
CA CYS A 143 -8.22 -9.63 -16.29
C CYS A 143 -6.84 -9.52 -16.94
N MET A 144 -6.83 -8.83 -18.09
CA MET A 144 -5.62 -8.37 -18.77
C MET A 144 -5.51 -6.86 -18.66
N ILE A 145 -4.29 -6.37 -18.41
CA ILE A 145 -3.97 -4.96 -18.23
C ILE A 145 -2.83 -4.58 -19.17
N ASN A 146 -3.09 -3.60 -20.03
CA ASN A 146 -2.16 -2.98 -20.99
C ASN A 146 -1.42 -3.93 -21.96
N ASN A 147 -2.01 -5.07 -22.33
CA ASN A 147 -1.31 -6.12 -23.10
C ASN A 147 0.02 -6.58 -22.49
N LYS A 148 0.21 -6.36 -21.18
CA LYS A 148 1.47 -6.62 -20.47
C LYS A 148 1.27 -7.50 -19.24
N ILE A 149 0.15 -7.33 -18.54
CA ILE A 149 -0.09 -8.00 -17.26
C ILE A 149 -1.34 -8.87 -17.39
N LEU A 150 -1.26 -10.10 -16.89
CA LEU A 150 -2.40 -10.97 -16.65
C LEU A 150 -2.57 -11.13 -15.14
N LEU A 151 -3.70 -10.66 -14.61
CA LEU A 151 -4.01 -10.73 -13.19
C LEU A 151 -4.84 -11.98 -12.91
N GLU A 152 -4.50 -12.69 -11.84
CA GLU A 152 -5.30 -13.81 -11.31
C GLU A 152 -5.48 -13.69 -9.80
N PHE A 153 -6.67 -14.03 -9.29
CA PHE A 153 -6.85 -14.22 -7.86
C PHE A 153 -6.37 -15.61 -7.43
N ASP A 154 -5.50 -15.64 -6.42
CA ASP A 154 -5.05 -16.88 -5.80
C ASP A 154 -6.04 -17.28 -4.71
N GLU A 155 -6.86 -18.31 -4.97
CA GLU A 155 -7.71 -18.88 -3.91
C GLU A 155 -6.85 -19.66 -2.88
N PRO A 156 -7.12 -19.55 -1.57
CA PRO A 156 -6.37 -20.24 -0.51
C PRO A 156 -6.28 -21.77 -0.71
N HIS A 157 -7.28 -22.37 -1.35
CA HIS A 157 -7.38 -23.81 -1.57
C HIS A 157 -6.54 -24.32 -2.75
N HIS A 158 -6.05 -23.44 -3.64
CA HIS A 158 -5.24 -23.83 -4.81
C HIS A 158 -3.91 -24.50 -4.41
N LYS A 159 -3.39 -24.23 -3.21
CA LYS A 159 -2.11 -24.78 -2.74
C LYS A 159 -2.14 -26.28 -2.38
N ILE A 160 -3.33 -26.84 -2.18
CA ILE A 160 -3.51 -28.20 -1.64
C ILE A 160 -3.69 -29.23 -2.77
N SER A 161 -4.21 -28.83 -3.93
CA SER A 161 -4.48 -29.74 -5.05
C SER A 161 -3.28 -29.88 -6.01
N PRO A 162 -2.73 -31.09 -6.22
CA PRO A 162 -1.66 -31.34 -7.20
C PRO A 162 -2.06 -30.96 -8.63
N ARG A 163 -3.34 -31.15 -8.98
CA ARG A 163 -3.88 -30.79 -10.28
C ARG A 163 -3.86 -29.28 -10.50
N GLN A 164 -4.22 -28.50 -9.48
CA GLN A 164 -4.24 -27.04 -9.58
C GLN A 164 -2.82 -26.48 -9.77
N LYS A 165 -1.83 -27.04 -9.05
CA LYS A 165 -0.41 -26.68 -9.25
C LYS A 165 0.07 -26.90 -10.68
N LEU A 166 -0.39 -27.96 -11.34
CA LEU A 166 -0.04 -28.23 -12.74
C LEU A 166 -0.67 -27.19 -13.68
N ILE A 167 -1.93 -26.85 -13.45
CA ILE A 167 -2.65 -25.81 -14.20
C ILE A 167 -1.96 -24.45 -14.03
N ASP A 168 -1.63 -24.06 -12.81
CA ASP A 168 -0.94 -22.80 -12.52
C ASP A 168 0.44 -22.72 -13.19
N LYS A 169 1.19 -23.83 -13.17
CA LYS A 169 2.50 -23.91 -13.85
C LYS A 169 2.36 -23.72 -15.36
N ASP A 170 1.32 -24.30 -15.95
CA ASP A 170 1.04 -24.23 -17.38
C ASP A 170 0.52 -22.83 -17.79
N LYS A 171 -0.36 -22.22 -16.99
CA LYS A 171 -0.79 -20.82 -17.12
C LYS A 171 0.42 -19.87 -17.12
N ASN A 172 1.31 -20.00 -16.13
CA ASN A 172 2.53 -19.18 -16.04
C ASN A 172 3.48 -19.37 -17.24
N LEU A 173 3.52 -20.57 -17.83
CA LEU A 173 4.31 -20.82 -19.03
C LEU A 173 3.69 -20.12 -20.24
N ILE A 174 2.38 -20.27 -20.44
CA ILE A 174 1.64 -19.68 -21.55
C ILE A 174 1.69 -18.15 -21.51
N SER A 175 1.44 -17.55 -20.34
CA SER A 175 1.53 -16.09 -20.19
C SER A 175 2.92 -15.58 -20.58
N LYS A 176 3.96 -16.23 -20.07
CA LYS A 176 5.35 -15.84 -20.32
C LYS A 176 5.76 -15.98 -21.79
N ILE A 177 5.37 -17.08 -22.44
CA ILE A 177 5.65 -17.29 -23.88
C ILE A 177 4.97 -16.20 -24.71
N ASN A 178 3.76 -15.79 -24.34
CA ASN A 178 3.02 -14.72 -25.00
C ASN A 178 3.44 -13.30 -24.54
N GLY A 179 4.52 -13.16 -23.78
CA GLY A 179 5.08 -11.86 -23.38
C GLY A 179 4.37 -11.16 -22.23
N PHE A 180 3.48 -11.84 -21.51
CA PHE A 180 2.78 -11.30 -20.35
C PHE A 180 3.51 -11.57 -19.04
N LEU A 181 3.36 -10.64 -18.10
CA LEU A 181 3.69 -10.78 -16.69
C LEU A 181 2.45 -11.27 -15.94
N THR A 182 2.51 -12.45 -15.34
CA THR A 182 1.43 -12.93 -14.46
C THR A 182 1.53 -12.25 -13.08
N PHE A 183 0.42 -11.69 -12.61
CA PHE A 183 0.29 -11.10 -11.29
C PHE A 183 -0.80 -11.79 -10.47
N ARG A 184 -0.37 -12.55 -9.45
CA ARG A 184 -1.28 -13.27 -8.56
C ARG A 184 -1.66 -12.42 -7.35
N VAL A 185 -2.94 -12.16 -7.19
CA VAL A 185 -3.52 -11.34 -6.13
C VAL A 185 -4.17 -12.25 -5.09
N ASN A 186 -3.65 -12.24 -3.88
CA ASN A 186 -4.37 -12.78 -2.72
C ASN A 186 -5.33 -11.70 -2.18
N LEU A 187 -6.52 -12.09 -1.73
CA LEU A 187 -7.50 -11.21 -1.07
C LEU A 187 -7.01 -10.51 0.21
N GLU A 188 -5.89 -10.96 0.78
CA GLU A 188 -5.22 -10.25 1.88
C GLU A 188 -4.34 -9.08 1.40
N MET A 189 -4.10 -8.94 0.09
CA MET A 189 -3.29 -7.86 -0.46
C MET A 189 -4.04 -6.53 -0.40
N ASP A 190 -3.30 -5.48 -0.03
CA ASP A 190 -3.84 -4.13 -0.01
C ASP A 190 -3.96 -3.59 -1.44
N ILE A 191 -5.08 -2.90 -1.74
CA ILE A 191 -5.32 -2.31 -3.06
C ILE A 191 -4.18 -1.38 -3.51
N ILE A 192 -3.53 -0.66 -2.59
CA ILE A 192 -2.39 0.20 -2.93
C ILE A 192 -1.22 -0.62 -3.45
N ASP A 193 -0.93 -1.78 -2.86
CA ASP A 193 0.17 -2.63 -3.32
C ASP A 193 -0.12 -3.20 -4.72
N ILE A 194 -1.38 -3.52 -5.02
CA ILE A 194 -1.85 -3.92 -6.36
C ILE A 194 -1.63 -2.76 -7.35
N ILE A 195 -2.12 -1.55 -7.03
CA ILE A 195 -1.96 -0.39 -7.92
C ILE A 195 -0.49 -0.06 -8.19
N LEU A 196 0.36 -0.10 -7.15
CA LEU A 196 1.80 0.15 -7.30
C LEU A 196 2.48 -0.90 -8.20
N PHE A 197 2.06 -2.16 -8.09
CA PHE A 197 2.52 -3.20 -9.01
C PHE A 197 2.13 -2.87 -10.45
N LEU A 198 0.89 -2.43 -10.70
CA LEU A 198 0.45 -2.04 -12.04
C LEU A 198 1.26 -0.84 -12.55
N GLU A 199 1.43 0.22 -11.75
CA GLU A 199 2.20 1.42 -12.10
C GLU A 199 3.65 1.10 -12.53
N LYS A 200 4.24 0.07 -11.93
CA LYS A 200 5.61 -0.33 -12.24
C LYS A 200 5.73 -1.13 -13.55
N ASN A 201 4.67 -1.82 -13.97
CA ASN A 201 4.74 -2.84 -15.03
C ASN A 201 3.87 -2.54 -16.26
N VAL A 202 2.99 -1.54 -16.17
CA VAL A 202 2.16 -1.03 -17.28
C VAL A 202 2.90 0.04 -18.07
#